data_AF-A0A964UST4-F1
#
_entry.id   AF-A0A964UST4-F1
#
_cell.length_a   1.000
_cell.length_b   1.000
_cell.length_c   1.000
_cell.angle_alpha   90.00
_cell.angle_beta   90.00
_cell.angle_gamma   90.00
#
_symmetry.space_group_name_H-M   'P 1'
#
loop_
_entity.id
_entity.type
_entity.pdbx_description
1 polymer ?
#
loop_
_entity_poly.entity_id
_entity_poly.type
_entity_poly.pdbx_seq_one_letter_code
_entity_poly.pdbx_strand_id
1 'polypeptide(L)'
;MCGTAKAEVAAVEVATVEETLTRHIRTAEGPLLIALPDLSGALLVTHEGYALLAGTDAFLDHSVPEGTDKAIVDFRRYAARTGRRNPTLRAVADAFRPSEWAWASTSQVAPESATANQLSLMEAFTADGISAEDFARSWLAARREAMHRHERLRDPLSAILDQVFYALDEYVIDPGLRDADDMTDEQLRQIVSEQSLALAAEARTCGARVLPGEAKATPGD
;
A
#
# COMPACT_ATOMS: atom_id res chain seq x y z
N MET A 1 36.82 -65.16 -19.68
CA MET A 1 35.75 -64.23 -20.10
C MET A 1 35.32 -63.46 -18.87
N CYS A 2 35.72 -62.19 -18.78
CA CYS A 2 35.57 -61.34 -17.61
C CYS A 2 34.23 -60.60 -17.71
N GLY A 3 33.33 -60.81 -16.75
CA GLY A 3 32.05 -60.13 -16.67
C GLY A 3 32.20 -58.77 -15.98
N THR A 4 31.93 -57.69 -16.69
CA THR A 4 31.90 -56.34 -16.15
C THR A 4 30.56 -56.08 -15.47
N ALA A 5 30.59 -55.94 -14.13
CA ALA A 5 29.47 -55.42 -13.36
C ALA A 5 29.34 -53.91 -13.62
N LYS A 6 28.18 -53.48 -14.13
CA LYS A 6 27.80 -52.07 -14.20
C LYS A 6 27.36 -51.62 -12.81
N ALA A 7 28.11 -50.69 -12.21
CA ALA A 7 27.66 -49.95 -11.04
C ALA A 7 26.62 -48.91 -11.49
N GLU A 8 25.39 -49.08 -11.02
CA GLU A 8 24.31 -48.12 -11.18
C GLU A 8 24.51 -47.00 -10.15
N VAL A 9 24.95 -45.84 -10.63
CA VAL A 9 25.11 -44.65 -9.80
C VAL A 9 23.73 -44.03 -9.64
N ALA A 10 23.13 -44.21 -8.46
CA ALA A 10 21.90 -43.53 -8.08
C ALA A 10 22.15 -42.01 -8.09
N ALA A 11 21.48 -41.30 -8.98
CA ALA A 11 21.46 -39.85 -9.00
C ALA A 11 20.77 -39.38 -7.71
N VAL A 12 21.54 -38.74 -6.82
CA VAL A 12 21.00 -38.05 -5.65
C VAL A 12 20.46 -36.72 -6.16
N GLU A 13 19.14 -36.59 -6.26
CA GLU A 13 18.49 -35.30 -6.46
C GLU A 13 18.76 -34.41 -5.24
N VAL A 14 19.57 -33.37 -5.44
CA VAL A 14 19.81 -32.34 -4.44
C VAL A 14 18.59 -31.43 -4.46
N ALA A 15 17.74 -31.54 -3.45
CA ALA A 15 16.59 -30.66 -3.27
C ALA A 15 17.05 -29.19 -3.31
N THR A 16 16.28 -28.34 -3.98
CA THR A 16 16.60 -26.92 -4.07
C THR A 16 16.58 -26.28 -2.67
N VAL A 17 17.25 -25.13 -2.52
CA VAL A 17 17.22 -24.37 -1.25
C VAL A 17 15.77 -24.04 -0.86
N GLU A 18 14.91 -23.76 -1.85
CA GLU A 18 13.48 -23.51 -1.67
C GLU A 18 12.71 -24.74 -1.16
N GLU A 19 12.95 -25.92 -1.72
CA GLU A 19 12.33 -27.16 -1.25
C GLU A 19 12.81 -27.55 0.15
N THR A 20 14.08 -27.31 0.43
CA THR A 20 14.68 -27.56 1.75
C THR A 20 14.10 -26.63 2.81
N LEU A 21 13.96 -25.33 2.49
CA LEU A 21 13.30 -24.33 3.33
C LEU A 21 11.82 -24.64 3.54
N THR A 22 11.08 -24.94 2.48
CA THR A 22 9.65 -25.26 2.54
C THR A 22 9.40 -26.49 3.41
N ARG A 23 10.27 -27.50 3.30
CA ARG A 23 10.21 -28.70 4.16
C ARG A 23 10.42 -28.33 5.62
N HIS A 24 11.48 -27.57 5.94
CA HIS A 24 11.76 -27.16 7.32
C HIS A 24 10.65 -26.30 7.91
N ILE A 25 10.05 -25.39 7.13
CA ILE A 25 8.90 -24.59 7.55
C ILE A 25 7.70 -25.47 7.88
N ARG A 26 7.45 -26.54 7.11
CA ARG A 26 6.30 -27.43 7.31
C ARG A 26 6.50 -28.44 8.44
N THR A 27 7.75 -28.83 8.73
CA THR A 27 8.06 -29.88 9.72
C THR A 27 8.60 -29.34 11.04
N ALA A 28 8.77 -28.04 11.19
CA ALA A 28 9.27 -27.46 12.43
C ALA A 28 8.28 -27.69 13.58
N GLU A 29 8.72 -28.40 14.62
CA GLU A 29 7.96 -28.61 15.86
C GLU A 29 7.96 -27.38 16.79
N GLY A 30 8.65 -26.30 16.38
CA GLY A 30 8.81 -25.07 17.15
C GLY A 30 9.03 -23.85 16.25
N PRO A 31 9.24 -22.66 16.84
CA PRO A 31 9.47 -21.44 16.07
C PRO A 31 10.76 -21.56 15.23
N LEU A 32 10.66 -21.27 13.93
CA LEU A 32 11.77 -21.31 12.99
C LEU A 32 12.24 -19.89 12.69
N LEU A 33 13.48 -19.57 13.05
CA LEU A 33 14.14 -18.31 12.70
C LEU A 33 15.05 -18.51 11.49
N ILE A 34 14.83 -17.72 10.45
CA ILE A 34 15.69 -17.62 9.27
C ILE A 34 16.25 -16.20 9.28
N ALA A 35 17.56 -16.04 9.28
CA ALA A 35 18.21 -14.73 9.26
C ALA A 35 19.28 -14.69 8.16
N LEU A 36 19.44 -13.52 7.53
CA LEU A 36 20.56 -13.27 6.64
C LEU A 36 21.87 -13.25 7.44
N PRO A 37 23.00 -13.70 6.85
CA PRO A 37 24.29 -13.75 7.56
C PRO A 37 24.76 -12.39 8.10
N ASP A 38 24.36 -11.30 7.45
CA ASP A 38 24.68 -9.93 7.83
C ASP A 38 23.67 -9.30 8.81
N LEU A 39 22.65 -10.07 9.23
CA LEU A 39 21.55 -9.64 10.08
C LEU A 39 20.74 -8.46 9.52
N SER A 40 20.85 -8.19 8.21
CA SER A 40 20.05 -7.16 7.55
C SER A 40 18.56 -7.52 7.47
N GLY A 41 18.22 -8.80 7.68
CA GLY A 41 16.86 -9.29 7.64
C GLY A 41 16.69 -10.63 8.34
N ALA A 42 15.49 -10.84 8.89
CA ALA A 42 15.09 -12.06 9.56
C ALA A 42 13.59 -12.33 9.41
N LEU A 43 13.24 -13.61 9.34
CA LEU A 43 11.88 -14.16 9.34
C LEU A 43 11.76 -15.17 10.49
N LEU A 44 10.81 -14.94 11.39
CA LEU A 44 10.45 -15.87 12.46
C LEU A 44 9.08 -16.47 12.16
N VAL A 45 9.03 -17.74 11.76
CA VAL A 45 7.77 -18.49 11.59
C VAL A 45 7.37 -19.08 12.94
N THR A 46 6.15 -18.77 13.40
CA THR A 46 5.63 -19.23 14.69
C THR A 46 4.75 -20.46 14.52
N HIS A 47 4.68 -21.29 15.57
CA HIS A 47 3.76 -22.44 15.63
C HIS A 47 2.28 -22.02 15.73
N GLU A 48 2.01 -20.73 15.97
CA GLU A 48 0.66 -20.17 16.08
C GLU A 48 0.08 -19.75 14.72
N GLY A 49 0.80 -20.03 13.62
CA GLY A 49 0.32 -19.83 12.26
C GLY A 49 0.47 -18.40 11.75
N TYR A 50 1.47 -17.66 12.25
CA TYR A 50 1.89 -16.38 11.69
C TYR A 50 3.43 -16.31 11.60
N ALA A 51 3.94 -15.30 10.90
CA ALA A 51 5.36 -15.03 10.86
C ALA A 51 5.64 -13.57 11.19
N LEU A 52 6.80 -13.30 11.81
CA LEU A 52 7.32 -11.97 12.03
C LEU A 52 8.48 -11.74 11.07
N LEU A 53 8.49 -10.58 10.44
CA LEU A 53 9.55 -10.12 9.57
C LEU A 53 10.21 -8.89 10.20
N ALA A 54 11.53 -8.86 10.22
CA ALA A 54 12.31 -7.72 10.72
C ALA A 54 13.57 -7.54 9.87
N GLY A 55 14.06 -6.32 9.73
CA GLY A 55 15.26 -6.03 8.95
C GLY A 55 15.47 -4.54 8.72
N THR A 56 16.39 -4.23 7.83
CA THR A 56 16.58 -2.88 7.27
C THR A 56 15.41 -2.50 6.38
N ASP A 57 15.24 -1.19 6.11
CA ASP A 57 14.21 -0.68 5.21
C ASP A 57 14.30 -1.37 3.83
N ALA A 58 15.51 -1.46 3.27
CA ALA A 58 15.74 -2.16 2.01
C ALA A 58 15.27 -3.63 2.05
N PHE A 59 15.49 -4.35 3.15
CA PHE A 59 15.03 -5.73 3.28
C PHE A 59 13.50 -5.82 3.38
N LEU A 60 12.88 -4.92 4.14
CA LEU A 60 11.43 -4.87 4.30
C LEU A 60 10.72 -4.49 3.00
N ASP A 61 11.24 -3.53 2.24
CA ASP A 61 10.70 -3.09 0.95
C ASP A 61 10.66 -4.25 -0.07
N HIS A 62 11.71 -5.08 -0.09
CA HIS A 62 11.75 -6.26 -0.97
C HIS A 62 10.85 -7.41 -0.49
N SER A 63 10.70 -7.55 0.83
CA SER A 63 9.96 -8.66 1.43
C SER A 63 8.46 -8.40 1.56
N VAL A 64 8.08 -7.12 1.61
CA VAL A 64 6.70 -6.64 1.71
C VAL A 64 6.50 -5.56 0.64
N PRO A 65 6.30 -5.95 -0.63
CA PRO A 65 6.29 -5.00 -1.75
C PRO A 65 5.14 -4.00 -1.72
N GLU A 66 4.13 -4.23 -0.88
CA GLU A 66 3.01 -3.30 -0.65
C GLU A 66 3.21 -2.40 0.58
N GLY A 67 4.38 -2.51 1.23
CA GLY A 67 4.77 -1.80 2.44
C GLY A 67 4.38 -2.53 3.74
N THR A 68 5.22 -2.37 4.77
CA THR A 68 5.02 -2.92 6.14
C THR A 68 3.64 -2.62 6.69
N ASP A 69 3.14 -1.44 6.39
CA ASP A 69 1.89 -0.90 6.87
C ASP A 69 0.65 -1.61 6.30
N LYS A 70 0.72 -2.00 5.03
CA LYS A 70 -0.29 -2.85 4.38
C LYS A 70 -0.26 -4.25 4.96
N ALA A 71 0.93 -4.83 5.16
CA ALA A 71 1.06 -6.12 5.83
C ALA A 71 0.47 -6.13 7.24
N ILE A 72 0.69 -5.07 8.03
CA ILE A 72 0.07 -4.92 9.36
C ILE A 72 -1.45 -4.87 9.23
N VAL A 73 -2.01 -4.07 8.31
CA VAL A 73 -3.46 -3.97 8.12
C VAL A 73 -4.09 -5.30 7.68
N ASP A 74 -3.47 -5.99 6.73
CA ASP A 74 -3.97 -7.26 6.21
C ASP A 74 -3.85 -8.37 7.28
N PHE A 75 -2.78 -8.37 8.08
CA PHE A 75 -2.65 -9.22 9.25
C PHE A 75 -3.75 -8.93 10.29
N ARG A 76 -4.04 -7.66 10.59
CA ARG A 76 -5.14 -7.28 11.50
C ARG A 76 -6.50 -7.76 10.97
N ARG A 77 -6.76 -7.65 9.66
CA ARG A 77 -7.98 -8.19 9.02
C ARG A 77 -8.03 -9.72 9.14
N TYR A 78 -6.92 -10.40 8.92
CA TYR A 78 -6.82 -11.84 9.11
C TYR A 78 -7.09 -12.24 10.57
N ALA A 79 -6.43 -11.59 11.54
CA ALA A 79 -6.63 -11.81 12.97
C ALA A 79 -8.07 -11.47 13.42
N ALA A 80 -8.74 -10.50 12.80
CA ALA A 80 -10.14 -10.21 13.08
C ALA A 80 -11.08 -11.34 12.62
N ARG A 81 -10.80 -11.96 11.46
CA ARG A 81 -11.57 -13.10 10.92
C ARG A 81 -11.29 -14.40 11.68
N THR A 82 -10.03 -14.68 11.98
CA THR A 82 -9.57 -15.97 12.51
C THR A 82 -9.43 -15.98 14.03
N GLY A 83 -9.22 -14.81 14.65
CA GLY A 83 -8.85 -14.66 16.07
C GLY A 83 -9.91 -15.08 17.08
N ARG A 84 -11.16 -15.36 16.68
CA ARG A 84 -12.13 -16.03 17.57
C ARG A 84 -11.64 -17.40 18.04
N ARG A 85 -10.78 -18.06 17.26
CA ARG A 85 -10.20 -19.37 17.58
C ARG A 85 -8.76 -19.30 18.09
N ASN A 86 -8.11 -18.15 18.01
CA ASN A 86 -6.73 -17.95 18.45
C ASN A 86 -6.57 -16.53 19.04
N PRO A 87 -6.65 -16.38 20.37
CA PRO A 87 -6.49 -15.10 21.05
C PRO A 87 -5.09 -14.47 20.87
N THR A 88 -4.04 -15.28 20.68
CA THR A 88 -2.68 -14.76 20.52
C THR A 88 -2.53 -13.99 19.22
N LEU A 89 -3.14 -14.45 18.12
CA LEU A 89 -3.19 -13.69 16.86
C LEU A 89 -3.80 -12.29 17.05
N ARG A 90 -4.84 -12.18 17.90
CA ARG A 90 -5.46 -10.88 18.22
C ARG A 90 -4.50 -9.99 19.02
N ALA A 91 -3.84 -10.55 20.04
CA ALA A 91 -2.88 -9.83 20.87
C ALA A 91 -1.69 -9.30 20.05
N VAL A 92 -1.13 -10.14 19.17
CA VAL A 92 -0.05 -9.73 18.25
C VAL A 92 -0.53 -8.66 17.29
N ALA A 93 -1.70 -8.84 16.67
CA ALA A 93 -2.27 -7.85 15.76
C ALA A 93 -2.49 -6.50 16.44
N ASP A 94 -2.83 -6.49 17.73
CA ASP A 94 -3.00 -5.26 18.52
C ASP A 94 -1.67 -4.63 18.97
N ALA A 95 -0.60 -5.41 19.08
CA ALA A 95 0.76 -4.94 19.39
C ALA A 95 1.40 -4.17 18.21
N PHE A 96 1.07 -4.52 16.96
CA PHE A 96 1.55 -3.82 15.77
C PHE A 96 0.50 -2.82 15.26
N ARG A 97 0.86 -1.53 15.32
CA ARG A 97 0.07 -0.44 14.75
C ARG A 97 0.72 -0.01 13.44
N PRO A 98 -0.06 0.21 12.37
CA PRO A 98 0.47 0.87 11.18
C PRO A 98 1.12 2.20 11.57
N SER A 99 2.35 2.44 11.10
CA SER A 99 3.10 3.67 11.31
C SER A 99 2.54 4.82 10.48
N GLU A 100 2.04 4.54 9.27
CA GLU A 100 1.48 5.56 8.38
C GLU A 100 -0.04 5.56 8.39
N TRP A 101 -0.60 6.69 8.79
CA TRP A 101 -2.03 6.91 8.78
C TRP A 101 -2.47 7.10 7.34
N ALA A 102 -3.13 6.10 6.76
CA ALA A 102 -3.77 6.25 5.46
C ALA A 102 -4.64 7.52 5.45
N TRP A 103 -4.32 8.46 4.56
CA TRP A 103 -4.95 9.78 4.51
C TRP A 103 -6.38 9.65 4.00
N ALA A 104 -7.34 10.18 4.75
CA ALA A 104 -8.73 10.27 4.33
C ALA A 104 -9.15 11.66 3.90
N SER A 105 -8.37 12.67 4.26
CA SER A 105 -8.66 14.06 3.96
C SER A 105 -7.42 14.75 3.43
N THR A 106 -7.64 15.75 2.59
CA THR A 106 -6.58 16.59 2.02
C THR A 106 -5.72 17.25 3.10
N SER A 107 -6.31 17.60 4.26
CA SER A 107 -5.60 18.18 5.40
C SER A 107 -4.57 17.26 6.06
N GLN A 108 -4.62 15.95 5.78
CA GLN A 108 -3.66 14.96 6.30
C GLN A 108 -2.51 14.71 5.33
N VAL A 109 -2.67 15.13 4.07
CA VAL A 109 -1.71 14.89 3.00
C VAL A 109 -0.47 15.73 3.24
N ALA A 110 0.70 15.09 3.26
CA ALA A 110 1.97 15.80 3.42
C ALA A 110 2.23 16.70 2.19
N PRO A 111 2.64 17.98 2.35
CA PRO A 111 2.78 18.93 1.23
C PRO A 111 3.72 18.49 0.10
N GLU A 112 4.75 17.72 0.43
CA GLU A 112 5.77 17.20 -0.49
C GLU A 112 5.45 15.81 -1.07
N SER A 113 4.27 15.27 -0.75
CA SER A 113 3.80 13.98 -1.24
C SER A 113 3.39 14.03 -2.72
N ALA A 114 3.42 12.89 -3.37
CA ALA A 114 2.89 12.73 -4.73
C ALA A 114 1.37 12.88 -4.77
N THR A 115 0.67 12.55 -3.69
CA THR A 115 -0.75 12.85 -3.51
C THR A 115 -1.01 14.35 -3.44
N ALA A 116 -0.18 15.13 -2.72
CA ALA A 116 -0.30 16.59 -2.74
C ALA A 116 -0.14 17.15 -4.15
N ASN A 117 0.82 16.62 -4.92
CA ASN A 117 0.99 17.01 -6.33
C ASN A 117 -0.24 16.68 -7.18
N GLN A 118 -0.87 15.49 -7.01
CA GLN A 118 -2.12 15.16 -7.69
C GLN A 118 -3.22 16.19 -7.39
N LEU A 119 -3.36 16.61 -6.13
CA LEU A 119 -4.34 17.61 -5.70
C LEU A 119 -4.04 18.99 -6.30
N SER A 120 -2.79 19.45 -6.27
CA SER A 120 -2.39 20.73 -6.88
C SER A 120 -2.59 20.75 -8.39
N LEU A 121 -2.40 19.62 -9.08
CA LEU A 121 -2.68 19.50 -10.51
C LEU A 121 -4.18 19.60 -10.81
N MET A 122 -5.04 19.02 -9.96
CA MET A 122 -6.49 19.19 -10.09
C MET A 122 -6.88 20.66 -9.92
N GLU A 123 -6.35 21.35 -8.90
CA GLU A 123 -6.59 22.78 -8.69
C GLU A 123 -6.15 23.62 -9.90
N ALA A 124 -4.90 23.43 -10.35
CA ALA A 124 -4.35 24.14 -11.50
C ALA A 124 -5.15 23.88 -12.78
N PHE A 125 -5.60 22.63 -13.00
CA PHE A 125 -6.44 22.31 -14.14
C PHE A 125 -7.80 23.00 -14.02
N THR A 126 -8.53 22.86 -12.92
CA THR A 126 -9.85 23.52 -12.76
C THR A 126 -9.80 25.04 -12.83
N ALA A 127 -8.64 25.67 -12.57
CA ALA A 127 -8.42 27.09 -12.68
C ALA A 127 -7.89 27.57 -14.06
N ASP A 128 -7.94 26.71 -15.09
CA ASP A 128 -7.39 27.00 -16.43
C ASP A 128 -5.88 27.31 -16.46
N GLY A 129 -5.14 26.85 -15.45
CA GLY A 129 -3.71 27.06 -15.33
C GLY A 129 -2.85 26.10 -16.17
N ILE A 130 -3.40 24.95 -16.56
CA ILE A 130 -2.73 23.94 -17.39
C ILE A 130 -3.69 23.35 -18.44
N SER A 131 -3.14 22.84 -19.54
CA SER A 131 -3.88 22.13 -20.59
C SER A 131 -4.38 20.76 -20.09
N ALA A 132 -5.36 20.19 -20.79
CA ALA A 132 -5.88 18.87 -20.44
C ALA A 132 -4.84 17.75 -20.70
N GLU A 133 -4.01 17.90 -21.73
CA GLU A 133 -2.92 16.97 -22.01
C GLU A 133 -1.82 17.02 -20.95
N ASP A 134 -1.42 18.22 -20.53
CA ASP A 134 -0.39 18.40 -19.50
C ASP A 134 -0.90 17.92 -18.13
N PHE A 135 -2.17 18.19 -17.82
CA PHE A 135 -2.84 17.64 -16.65
C PHE A 135 -2.81 16.12 -16.67
N ALA A 136 -3.29 15.48 -17.74
CA ALA A 136 -3.36 14.02 -17.83
C ALA A 136 -1.98 13.36 -17.65
N ARG A 137 -0.96 13.85 -18.36
CA ARG A 137 0.42 13.33 -18.26
C ARG A 137 0.99 13.49 -16.85
N SER A 138 0.86 14.69 -16.28
CA SER A 138 1.45 15.02 -14.99
C SER A 138 0.74 14.32 -13.84
N TRP A 139 -0.59 14.21 -13.91
CA TRP A 139 -1.39 13.56 -12.87
C TRP A 139 -1.15 12.05 -12.85
N LEU A 140 -1.10 11.39 -14.02
CA LEU A 140 -0.73 9.97 -14.11
C LEU A 140 0.72 9.70 -13.65
N ALA A 141 1.64 10.64 -13.89
CA ALA A 141 2.99 10.55 -13.34
C ALA A 141 3.01 10.67 -11.82
N ALA A 142 2.27 11.62 -11.25
CA ALA A 142 2.13 11.78 -9.81
C ALA A 142 1.46 10.55 -9.15
N ARG A 143 0.46 9.94 -9.79
CA ARG A 143 -0.17 8.70 -9.30
C ARG A 143 0.82 7.53 -9.27
N ARG A 144 1.65 7.37 -10.32
CA ARG A 144 2.72 6.36 -10.34
C ARG A 144 3.74 6.59 -9.23
N GLU A 145 4.12 7.84 -8.98
CA GLU A 145 5.02 8.20 -7.89
C GLU A 145 4.40 7.90 -6.51
N ALA A 146 3.11 8.17 -6.31
CA ALA A 146 2.39 7.84 -5.08
C ALA A 146 2.42 6.33 -4.80
N MET A 147 2.23 5.50 -5.84
CA MET A 147 2.35 4.04 -5.73
C MET A 147 3.78 3.61 -5.40
N HIS A 148 4.79 4.22 -6.04
CA HIS A 148 6.20 3.95 -5.77
C HIS A 148 6.62 4.34 -4.34
N ARG A 149 6.07 5.43 -3.82
CA ARG A 149 6.27 5.87 -2.42
C ARG A 149 5.39 5.15 -1.41
N HIS A 150 4.57 4.20 -1.86
CA HIS A 150 3.60 3.49 -1.03
C HIS A 150 2.66 4.41 -0.24
N GLU A 151 2.34 5.59 -0.79
CA GLU A 151 1.43 6.55 -0.15
C GLU A 151 0.05 5.92 0.01
N ARG A 152 -0.46 5.94 1.25
CA ARG A 152 -1.70 5.24 1.59
C ARG A 152 -2.86 6.20 1.67
N LEU A 153 -3.89 5.91 0.89
CA LEU A 153 -5.15 6.63 0.92
C LEU A 153 -6.25 5.71 1.44
N ARG A 154 -7.26 6.32 2.06
CA ARG A 154 -8.52 5.65 2.38
C ARG A 154 -9.68 6.57 2.00
N ASP A 155 -10.88 6.00 2.03
CA ASP A 155 -12.08 6.78 1.74
C ASP A 155 -12.28 7.92 2.75
N PRO A 156 -12.82 9.06 2.29
CA PRO A 156 -13.33 9.33 0.95
C PRO A 156 -12.27 9.73 -0.10
N LEU A 157 -11.07 10.12 0.33
CA LEU A 157 -10.04 10.67 -0.56
C LEU A 157 -9.62 9.70 -1.68
N SER A 158 -9.45 8.41 -1.37
CA SER A 158 -9.11 7.40 -2.39
C SER A 158 -10.16 7.34 -3.49
N ALA A 159 -11.44 7.22 -3.13
CA ALA A 159 -12.53 7.14 -4.09
C ALA A 159 -12.58 8.33 -5.05
N ILE A 160 -12.33 9.55 -4.54
CA ILE A 160 -12.34 10.76 -5.37
C ILE A 160 -11.19 10.76 -6.38
N LEU A 161 -9.97 10.43 -5.95
CA LEU A 161 -8.82 10.35 -6.87
C LEU A 161 -8.98 9.20 -7.86
N ASP A 162 -9.65 8.12 -7.50
CA ASP A 162 -9.96 7.02 -8.41
C ASP A 162 -10.96 7.45 -9.50
N GLN A 163 -11.93 8.32 -9.21
CA GLN A 163 -12.82 8.89 -10.24
C GLN A 163 -12.04 9.70 -11.28
N VAL A 164 -11.06 10.50 -10.84
CA VAL A 164 -10.18 11.24 -11.77
C VAL A 164 -9.36 10.26 -12.60
N PHE A 165 -8.84 9.20 -11.99
CA PHE A 165 -8.11 8.17 -12.71
C PHE A 165 -8.96 7.50 -13.81
N TYR A 166 -10.21 7.12 -13.51
CA TYR A 166 -11.09 6.52 -14.51
C TYR A 166 -11.42 7.48 -15.65
N ALA A 167 -11.64 8.76 -15.36
CA ALA A 167 -11.82 9.77 -16.41
C ALA A 167 -10.59 9.90 -17.31
N LEU A 168 -9.39 9.81 -16.73
CA LEU A 168 -8.14 9.85 -17.49
C LEU A 168 -7.88 8.57 -18.29
N ASP A 169 -8.43 7.42 -17.87
CA ASP A 169 -8.35 6.16 -18.62
C ASP A 169 -9.21 6.20 -19.88
N GLU A 170 -10.34 6.93 -19.83
CA GLU A 170 -11.22 7.19 -20.98
C GLU A 170 -10.76 8.36 -21.87
N TYR A 171 -9.82 9.18 -21.39
CA TYR A 171 -9.35 10.37 -22.10
C TYR A 171 -8.14 10.09 -22.99
N VAL A 172 -8.28 10.33 -24.29
CA VAL A 172 -7.19 10.20 -25.25
C VAL A 172 -6.27 11.43 -25.18
N ILE A 173 -5.09 11.24 -24.58
CA ILE A 173 -4.13 12.32 -24.32
C ILE A 173 -3.61 12.98 -25.60
N ASP A 174 -3.40 12.24 -26.68
CA ASP A 174 -2.91 12.81 -27.95
C ASP A 174 -4.08 13.33 -28.80
N PRO A 175 -4.20 14.65 -29.03
CA PRO A 175 -5.29 15.21 -29.82
C PRO A 175 -5.33 14.67 -31.26
N GLY A 176 -4.19 14.26 -31.82
CA GLY A 176 -4.11 13.69 -33.16
C GLY A 176 -4.69 12.28 -33.27
N LEU A 177 -4.98 11.63 -32.13
CA LEU A 177 -5.56 10.29 -32.06
C LEU A 177 -7.01 10.29 -31.56
N ARG A 178 -7.60 11.47 -31.31
CA ARG A 178 -8.98 11.59 -30.83
C ARG A 178 -9.99 11.37 -31.94
N ASP A 179 -10.96 10.51 -31.67
CA ASP A 179 -12.18 10.36 -32.43
C ASP A 179 -13.28 11.30 -31.91
N ALA A 180 -14.36 11.47 -32.69
CA ALA A 180 -15.45 12.39 -32.35
C ALA A 180 -16.26 11.97 -31.11
N ASP A 181 -16.22 10.69 -30.76
CA ASP A 181 -16.92 10.10 -29.62
C ASP A 181 -16.05 10.06 -28.35
N ASP A 182 -14.77 10.44 -28.44
CA ASP A 182 -13.85 10.45 -27.30
C ASP A 182 -14.17 11.59 -26.33
N MET A 183 -13.73 11.41 -25.08
CA MET A 183 -13.87 12.43 -24.05
C MET A 183 -13.14 13.72 -24.45
N THR A 184 -13.88 14.83 -24.39
CA THR A 184 -13.34 16.18 -24.64
C THR A 184 -12.66 16.75 -23.41
N ASP A 185 -11.77 17.73 -23.61
CA ASP A 185 -11.10 18.48 -22.55
C ASP A 185 -12.10 19.11 -21.56
N GLU A 186 -13.24 19.59 -22.07
CA GLU A 186 -14.29 20.21 -21.27
C GLU A 186 -15.01 19.17 -20.40
N GLN A 187 -15.28 17.99 -20.94
CA GLN A 187 -15.87 16.89 -20.16
C GLN A 187 -14.92 16.41 -19.07
N LEU A 188 -13.62 16.26 -19.38
CA LEU A 188 -12.62 15.92 -18.38
C LEU A 188 -12.56 16.99 -17.27
N ARG A 189 -12.55 18.27 -17.66
CA ARG A 189 -12.55 19.41 -16.72
C ARG A 189 -13.79 19.44 -15.84
N GLN A 190 -14.95 19.14 -16.39
CA GLN A 190 -16.19 19.05 -15.63
C GLN A 190 -16.08 17.96 -14.56
N ILE A 191 -15.61 16.76 -14.92
CA ILE A 191 -15.42 15.65 -13.96
C ILE A 191 -14.42 16.05 -12.86
N VAL A 192 -13.28 16.62 -13.22
CA VAL A 192 -12.27 17.04 -12.23
C VAL A 192 -12.82 18.15 -11.33
N SER A 193 -13.60 19.08 -11.86
CA SER A 193 -14.26 20.14 -11.08
C SER A 193 -15.25 19.58 -10.07
N GLU A 194 -16.06 18.59 -10.46
CA GLU A 194 -16.97 17.88 -9.55
C GLU A 194 -16.21 17.18 -8.42
N GLN A 195 -15.09 16.53 -8.74
CA GLN A 195 -14.22 15.88 -7.75
C GLN A 195 -13.56 16.90 -6.81
N SER A 196 -13.09 18.04 -7.32
CA SER A 196 -12.56 19.14 -6.50
C SER A 196 -13.61 19.71 -5.54
N LEU A 197 -14.87 19.81 -5.98
CA LEU A 197 -15.98 20.22 -5.12
C LEU A 197 -16.29 19.18 -4.04
N ALA A 198 -16.23 17.88 -4.37
CA ALA A 198 -16.39 16.79 -3.41
C ALA A 198 -15.30 16.85 -2.32
N LEU A 199 -14.03 17.09 -2.70
CA LEU A 199 -12.93 17.29 -1.75
C LEU A 199 -13.19 18.46 -0.80
N ALA A 200 -13.66 19.60 -1.34
CA ALA A 200 -13.99 20.78 -0.55
C ALA A 200 -15.20 20.56 0.38
N ALA A 201 -16.14 19.70 0.01
CA ALA A 201 -17.26 19.30 0.89
C ALA A 201 -16.77 18.43 2.04
N GLU A 202 -15.90 17.47 1.79
CA GLU A 202 -15.31 16.59 2.81
C GLU A 202 -14.48 17.36 3.84
N ALA A 203 -13.66 18.32 3.39
CA ALA A 203 -12.86 19.17 4.28
C ALA A 203 -13.74 19.95 5.29
N ARG A 204 -14.92 20.41 4.87
CA ARG A 204 -15.89 21.11 5.73
C ARG A 204 -16.55 20.18 6.76
N THR A 205 -16.83 18.94 6.36
CA THR A 205 -17.45 17.94 7.25
C THR A 205 -16.46 17.43 8.31
N CYS A 206 -15.18 17.28 7.97
CA CYS A 206 -14.15 16.85 8.92
C CYS A 206 -13.73 17.97 9.88
N GLY A 207 -13.70 19.22 9.43
CA GLY A 207 -13.41 20.39 10.27
C GLY A 207 -14.47 20.64 11.36
N ALA A 208 -15.73 20.23 11.14
CA ALA A 208 -16.80 20.37 12.12
C ALA A 208 -16.76 19.31 13.26
N ARG A 209 -15.91 18.28 13.16
CA ARG A 209 -15.92 17.13 14.08
C ARG A 209 -14.87 17.19 15.20
N VAL A 210 -13.99 18.20 15.20
CA VAL A 210 -12.96 18.35 16.24
C VAL A 210 -13.38 19.47 17.21
N LEU A 211 -13.91 19.06 18.37
CA LEU A 211 -13.77 19.58 19.75
C LEU A 211 -14.94 19.00 20.59
N PRO A 212 -14.67 18.25 21.67
CA PRO A 212 -14.30 18.90 22.93
C PRO A 212 -13.19 18.16 23.69
N GLY A 213 -12.27 18.90 24.31
CA GLY A 213 -11.25 18.27 25.13
C GLY A 213 -10.18 19.17 25.75
N GLU A 214 -10.48 20.43 26.08
CA GLU A 214 -9.64 21.18 27.02
C GLU A 214 -10.39 21.38 28.34
N ALA A 215 -10.39 20.35 29.18
CA ALA A 215 -10.57 20.53 30.61
C ALA A 215 -9.17 20.69 31.22
N LYS A 216 -8.75 21.94 31.44
CA LYS A 216 -7.61 22.25 32.28
C LYS A 216 -7.92 21.79 33.71
N ALA A 217 -7.23 20.76 34.17
CA ALA A 217 -7.12 20.45 35.58
C ALA A 217 -6.19 21.48 36.23
N THR A 218 -6.75 22.36 37.05
CA THR A 218 -6.01 23.16 38.03
C THR A 218 -5.45 22.22 39.11
N PRO A 219 -4.17 22.34 39.51
CA PRO A 219 -3.71 21.72 40.74
C PRO A 219 -4.21 22.55 41.92
N GLY A 220 -4.85 21.88 42.89
CA GLY A 220 -5.27 22.47 44.15
C GLY A 220 -4.09 22.63 45.10
N ASP A 221 -4.10 23.76 45.81
CA ASP A 221 -3.50 23.93 47.14
C ASP A 221 -4.45 23.42 48.23
#